data_AF-A0A1Q7FBI2-F1
#
_entry.id   AF-A0A1Q7FBI2-F1
#
_cell.length_a   1.000
_cell.length_b   1.000
_cell.length_c   1.000
_cell.angle_alpha   90.00
_cell.angle_beta   90.00
_cell.angle_gamma   90.00
#
_symmetry.space_group_name_H-M   'P 1'
#
loop_
_entity.id
_entity.type
_entity.pdbx_description
1 polymer ?
#
loop_
_entity_poly.entity_id
_entity_poly.type
_entity_poly.pdbx_seq_one_letter_code
_entity_poly.pdbx_strand_id
1 'polypeptide(L)' 'MPRRKTFIKKSRRTVCDACGRAISKKGNSIDKMFGGFTYHFDSDDCLMIFKKLRTLYGKNFFRKLSA' A
#
# COMPACT_ATOMS: atom_id res chain seq x y z
N MET A 1 -33.62 21.71 13.65
CA MET A 1 -33.22 20.58 12.78
C MET A 1 -31.83 20.09 13.20
N PRO A 2 -31.67 18.99 13.95
CA PRO A 2 -30.34 18.50 14.33
C PRO A 2 -29.66 17.81 13.14
N ARG A 3 -28.48 18.31 12.74
CA ARG A 3 -27.66 17.73 11.66
C ARG A 3 -27.11 16.36 12.12
N ARG A 4 -27.61 15.28 11.50
CA ARG A 4 -27.06 13.92 11.66
C ARG A 4 -25.59 13.93 11.22
N LYS A 5 -24.66 13.82 12.18
CA LYS A 5 -23.25 13.51 11.91
C LYS A 5 -23.18 12.07 11.40
N THR A 6 -23.02 11.90 10.08
CA THR A 6 -22.71 10.61 9.47
C THR A 6 -21.34 10.17 9.95
N PHE A 7 -21.29 9.12 10.77
CA PHE A 7 -20.05 8.43 11.12
C PHE A 7 -19.49 7.79 9.85
N ILE A 8 -18.55 8.46 9.19
CA ILE A 8 -17.77 7.90 8.10
C ILE A 8 -16.88 6.81 8.73
N LYS A 9 -17.32 5.56 8.63
CA LYS A 9 -16.54 4.38 9.01
C LYS A 9 -15.28 4.40 8.15
N LYS A 10 -14.14 4.80 8.74
CA LYS A 10 -12.82 4.87 8.08
C LYS A 10 -12.39 3.43 7.78
N SER A 11 -12.91 2.83 6.73
CA SER A 11 -12.41 1.56 6.22
C SER A 11 -10.95 1.82 5.83
N ARG A 12 -10.01 1.15 6.51
CA ARG A 12 -8.60 1.17 6.12
C ARG A 12 -8.53 0.54 4.73
N ARG A 13 -8.65 1.37 3.69
CA ARG A 13 -8.46 0.92 2.31
C ARG A 13 -6.99 0.55 2.19
N THR A 14 -6.71 -0.71 1.87
CA THR A 14 -5.36 -1.14 1.53
C THR A 14 -4.94 -0.35 0.30
N VAL A 15 -3.80 0.33 0.37
CA VAL A 15 -3.25 1.11 -0.74
C VAL A 15 -2.03 0.39 -1.30
N CYS A 16 -1.81 0.53 -2.59
CA CYS A 16 -0.61 0.03 -3.25
C CYS A 16 0.60 0.84 -2.79
N ASP A 17 1.62 0.17 -2.26
CA ASP A 17 2.84 0.80 -1.75
C ASP A 17 3.75 1.35 -2.85
N ALA A 18 3.53 0.97 -4.11
CA ALA A 18 4.28 1.52 -5.25
C ALA A 18 3.65 2.81 -5.81
N CYS A 19 2.32 2.84 -5.97
CA CYS A 19 1.62 3.91 -6.68
C CYS A 19 0.61 4.71 -5.83
N GLY A 20 0.39 4.32 -4.57
CA GLY A 20 -0.52 4.98 -3.64
C GLY A 20 -2.01 4.81 -3.94
N ARG A 21 -2.37 4.10 -5.02
CA ARG A 21 -3.77 3.86 -5.39
C ARG A 21 -4.44 2.89 -4.41
N ALA A 22 -5.71 3.12 -4.11
CA ALA A 22 -6.51 2.20 -3.30
C ALA A 22 -6.71 0.88 -4.06
N ILE A 23 -6.40 -0.23 -3.40
CA ILE A 23 -6.62 -1.58 -3.92
C ILE A 23 -8.11 -1.88 -3.80
N SER A 24 -8.84 -1.69 -4.90
CA SER A 24 -10.31 -1.84 -4.94
C SER A 24 -10.75 -3.30 -5.15
N LYS A 25 -9.86 -4.18 -5.63
CA LYS A 25 -10.24 -5.55 -6.03
C LYS A 25 -9.93 -6.58 -4.95
N LYS A 26 -10.99 -7.20 -4.44
CA LYS A 26 -10.97 -8.42 -3.63
C LYS A 26 -10.50 -9.58 -4.53
N GLY A 27 -9.20 -9.85 -4.58
CA GLY A 27 -8.65 -11.03 -5.27
C GLY A 27 -7.39 -10.82 -6.10
N ASN A 28 -6.94 -9.58 -6.34
CA ASN A 28 -5.73 -9.32 -7.15
C ASN A 28 -4.67 -8.49 -6.40
N SER A 29 -4.76 -8.43 -5.07
CA SER A 29 -3.76 -7.80 -4.23
C SER A 29 -2.55 -8.73 -4.10
N ILE A 30 -1.36 -8.22 -4.42
CA ILE A 30 -0.10 -8.94 -4.26
C ILE A 30 0.56 -8.47 -2.97
N ASP A 31 0.67 -9.38 -2.01
CA ASP A 31 1.33 -9.13 -0.73
C ASP A 31 2.73 -9.73 -0.74
N LYS A 32 3.74 -8.87 -0.53
CA LYS A 32 5.14 -9.31 -0.47
C LYS A 32 5.86 -8.73 0.74
N MET A 33 6.62 -9.60 1.41
CA MET A 33 7.44 -9.22 2.54
C MET A 33 8.86 -8.87 2.08
N PHE A 34 9.33 -7.70 2.48
CA PHE A 34 10.64 -7.17 2.13
C PHE A 34 11.28 -6.55 3.38
N GLY A 35 12.37 -7.15 3.87
CA GLY A 35 13.14 -6.59 4.99
C GLY A 35 12.32 -6.43 6.28
N GLY A 36 11.42 -7.36 6.57
CA GLY A 36 10.55 -7.31 7.76
C GLY A 36 9.23 -6.57 7.56
N PHE A 37 9.03 -5.87 6.43
CA PHE A 37 7.81 -5.12 6.16
C PHE A 37 6.96 -5.79 5.09
N THR A 38 5.65 -5.87 5.32
CA THR A 38 4.68 -6.32 4.32
C THR A 38 4.27 -5.14 3.45
N TYR A 39 4.42 -5.30 2.14
CA TYR A 39 4.00 -4.35 1.13
C TYR A 39 2.86 -4.93 0.31
N HIS A 40 1.89 -4.08 0.01
CA HIS A 40 0.69 -4.41 -0.75
C HIS A 40 0.80 -3.79 -2.15
N PHE A 41 0.51 -4.56 -3.19
CA PHE A 41 0.51 -4.07 -4.57
C PHE A 41 -0.80 -4.41 -5.28
N ASP A 42 -1.25 -3.52 -6.16
CA ASP A 42 -2.48 -3.71 -6.95
C ASP A 42 -2.23 -4.52 -8.24
N SER A 43 -1.00 -4.47 -8.77
CA SER A 43 -0.60 -5.14 -10.01
C SER A 43 0.84 -5.65 -9.95
N ASP A 44 1.18 -6.60 -10.84
CA ASP A 44 2.54 -7.12 -10.95
C ASP A 44 3.53 -6.06 -11.45
N ASP A 45 3.08 -5.13 -12.32
CA ASP A 45 3.88 -3.98 -12.75
C ASP A 45 4.34 -3.12 -11.58
N CYS A 46 3.43 -2.86 -10.62
CA CYS A 46 3.75 -2.12 -9.40
C CYS A 46 4.83 -2.84 -8.58
N LEU A 47 4.76 -4.17 -8.50
CA LEU A 47 5.77 -4.99 -7.84
C LEU A 47 7.12 -4.94 -8.56
N MET A 48 7.14 -5.00 -9.89
CA MET A 48 8.38 -4.95 -10.67
C MET A 48 9.08 -3.60 -10.55
N ILE A 49 8.32 -2.50 -10.62
CA ILE A 49 8.85 -1.14 -10.42
C ILE A 49 9.42 -1.02 -9.01
N PHE A 50 8.68 -1.48 -8.00
CA PHE A 50 9.15 -1.46 -6.62
C PHE A 50 10.47 -2.22 -6.44
N LYS A 51 10.61 -3.41 -7.04
CA LYS A 51 11.86 -4.18 -7.03
C LYS A 51 13.02 -3.40 -7.67
N LYS A 52 12.81 -2.80 -8.85
CA LYS A 52 13.83 -1.98 -9.53
C LYS A 52 14.26 -0.80 -8.66
N LEU A 53 13.30 -0.04 -8.12
CA LEU A 53 13.59 1.10 -7.25
C LEU A 53 14.34 0.66 -5.99
N ARG A 54 13.99 -0.48 -5.38
CA ARG A 54 14.70 -1.00 -4.21
C ARG A 54 16.14 -1.40 -4.51
N THR A 55 16.42 -1.88 -5.72
CA THR A 55 17.79 -2.16 -6.17
C THR A 55 18.58 -0.86 -6.39
N LEU A 56 17.95 0.16 -6.98
CA LEU A 56 18.60 1.44 -7.28
C LEU A 56 18.86 2.30 -6.03
N TYR A 57 17.85 2.46 -5.18
CA TYR A 57 17.91 3.34 -4.00
C TYR A 57 18.29 2.61 -2.71
N GLY A 58 18.42 1.28 -2.75
CA GLY A 58 18.74 0.46 -1.60
C GLY A 58 17.55 0.16 -0.68
N LYS A 59 17.78 -0.75 0.28
CA LYS A 59 16.74 -1.35 1.14
C LYS A 59 16.05 -0.35 2.09
N ASN A 60 16.64 0.82 2.33
CA ASN A 60 16.16 1.79 3.32
C ASN A 60 15.15 2.80 2.76
N PHE A 61 15.00 2.89 1.44
CA PHE A 61 14.21 3.95 0.81
C PHE A 61 12.70 3.86 1.13
N PHE A 62 12.17 2.64 1.21
CA PHE A 62 10.73 2.41 1.43
C PHE A 62 10.37 2.07 2.87
N ARG A 63 11.27 2.32 3.83
CA ARG A 63 11.05 1.96 5.24
C ARG A 63 9.80 2.68 5.73
N LYS A 64 8.71 1.92 5.96
CA LYS A 64 7.54 2.45 6.66
C LYS A 64 8.02 2.87 8.04
N LEU A 65 7.90 4.17 8.34
CA LEU A 65 8.11 4.67 9.70
C LEU A 65 6.99 4.05 10.54
N SER A 66 7.31 2.97 11.26
CA SER A 66 6.47 2.51 12.34
C SER A 66 6.56 3.58 13.43
N ALA A 67 5.53 4.43 13.52
CA ALA A 67 5.32 5.32 14.65
C ALA A 67 4.86 4.52 15.86
#